data_AF-A0A397A0A3-F1
#
_entry.id   AF-A0A397A0A3-F1
#
_cell.length_a   1.000
_cell.length_b   1.000
_cell.length_c   1.000
_cell.angle_alpha   90.00
_cell.angle_beta   90.00
_cell.angle_gamma   90.00
#
_symmetry.space_group_name_H-M   'P 1'
#
loop_
_entity.id
_entity.type
_entity.pdbx_description
1 polymer ?
#
loop_
_entity_poly.entity_id
_entity_poly.type
_entity_poly.pdbx_seq_one_letter_code
_entity_poly.pdbx_strand_id
1 'polypeptide(L)'
;MDFAALLREEKRKAVAARQQATATGVIQDQSLVSPSVDGAVECPTLDATPLPFRHRLPVDLNSYQVCKSKVSSVYYIPNWLSGDEEAAILERVHAAPSSAWVQLKHRRLQVWGGSVTNTYTPTPLPSWLQVLSGSLVDTRVFDSTHAPNHTLINGTSSSLSTHLASTLPLGLLFLMGE
;
A
#
# COMPACT_ATOMS: atom_id res chain seq x y z
N MET A 1 7.07 -34.89 15.81
CA MET A 1 7.65 -33.84 14.96
C MET A 1 7.62 -32.54 15.75
N ASP A 2 8.78 -31.97 16.09
CA ASP A 2 8.88 -30.73 16.86
C ASP A 2 9.12 -29.54 15.92
N PHE A 3 8.04 -28.80 15.66
CA PHE A 3 8.06 -27.63 14.77
C PHE A 3 8.86 -26.45 15.34
N ALA A 4 8.95 -26.33 16.67
CA ALA A 4 9.71 -25.28 17.32
C ALA A 4 11.22 -25.52 17.20
N ALA A 5 11.66 -26.79 17.20
CA ALA A 5 13.04 -27.15 16.87
C ALA A 5 13.39 -26.81 15.41
N LEU A 6 12.51 -27.15 14.47
CA LEU A 6 12.69 -26.83 13.04
C LEU A 6 12.79 -25.32 12.78
N LEU A 7 11.95 -24.51 13.43
CA LEU A 7 11.97 -23.07 13.24
C LEU A 7 13.24 -22.41 13.82
N ARG A 8 13.78 -22.95 14.91
CA ARG A 8 15.05 -22.50 15.50
C ARG A 8 16.24 -22.81 14.58
N GLU A 9 16.20 -23.97 13.93
CA GLU A 9 17.23 -24.40 12.99
C GLU A 9 17.26 -23.50 11.73
N GLU A 10 16.10 -23.20 11.16
CA GLU A 10 16.01 -22.31 9.99
C GLU A 10 16.46 -20.88 10.31
N LYS A 11 16.12 -20.36 11.51
CA LYS A 11 16.63 -19.06 11.96
C LYS A 11 18.15 -19.04 12.11
N ARG A 12 18.77 -20.12 12.62
CA ARG A 12 20.24 -20.23 12.71
C ARG A 12 20.90 -20.22 11.33
N LYS A 13 20.36 -20.95 10.35
CA LYS A 13 20.89 -20.97 8.98
C LYS A 13 20.83 -19.60 8.31
N ALA A 14 19.73 -18.87 8.48
CA ALA A 14 19.56 -17.53 7.90
C ALA A 14 20.59 -16.52 8.45
N VAL A 15 20.89 -16.58 9.74
CA VAL A 15 21.92 -15.73 10.37
C VAL A 15 23.32 -16.09 9.87
N ALA A 16 23.64 -17.38 9.79
CA ALA A 16 24.93 -17.85 9.28
C ALA A 16 25.15 -17.46 7.81
N ALA A 17 24.12 -17.56 6.96
CA ALA A 17 24.18 -17.12 5.56
C ALA A 17 24.43 -15.61 5.42
N ARG A 18 23.80 -14.79 6.29
CA ARG A 18 24.04 -13.34 6.34
C ARG A 18 25.49 -13.01 6.76
N GLN A 19 26.01 -13.72 7.75
CA GLN A 19 27.39 -13.54 8.23
C GLN A 19 28.41 -13.99 7.17
N GLN A 20 28.15 -15.10 6.47
CA GLN A 20 28.99 -15.57 5.37
C GLN A 20 28.94 -14.61 4.15
N ALA A 21 27.78 -14.04 3.83
CA ALA A 21 27.67 -13.01 2.78
C ALA A 21 28.47 -11.74 3.10
N THR A 22 28.69 -11.44 4.39
CA THR A 22 29.50 -10.29 4.83
C THR A 22 31.00 -10.60 4.82
N ALA A 23 31.38 -11.88 4.98
CA ALA A 23 32.78 -12.32 5.05
C ALA A 23 33.44 -12.60 3.68
N THR A 24 32.65 -12.83 2.62
CA THR A 24 33.19 -13.21 1.28
C THR A 24 33.41 -12.02 0.32
N GLY A 25 33.18 -10.78 0.76
CA GLY A 25 33.81 -9.53 0.28
C GLY A 25 33.74 -9.13 -1.22
N VAL A 26 33.16 -7.95 -1.50
CA VAL A 26 33.73 -7.00 -2.47
C VAL A 26 33.66 -5.60 -1.85
N ILE A 27 34.83 -5.07 -1.48
CA ILE A 27 35.08 -3.66 -1.24
C ILE A 27 35.31 -3.01 -2.61
N GLN A 28 34.50 -2.02 -2.97
CA GLN A 28 34.94 -0.92 -3.82
C GLN A 28 34.86 0.34 -2.98
N ASP A 29 36.04 0.77 -2.54
CA ASP A 29 36.31 2.09 -1.98
C ASP A 29 36.44 3.07 -3.15
N GLN A 30 35.58 4.09 -3.18
CA GLN A 30 35.92 5.39 -3.75
C GLN A 30 35.49 6.47 -2.76
N SER A 31 36.44 6.84 -1.89
CA SER A 31 36.84 8.21 -1.56
C SER A 31 35.73 9.28 -1.55
N LEU A 32 35.55 9.84 -0.35
CA LEU A 32 35.12 11.21 -0.05
C LEU A 32 35.39 12.20 -1.19
N VAL A 33 34.32 12.64 -1.87
CA VAL A 33 34.24 13.94 -2.54
C VAL A 33 32.87 14.51 -2.23
N SER A 34 32.83 15.61 -1.50
CA SER A 34 31.63 16.42 -1.33
C SER A 34 31.22 17.01 -2.68
N PRO A 35 29.93 16.94 -3.09
CA PRO A 35 29.37 17.91 -4.00
C PRO A 35 28.39 18.79 -3.23
N SER A 36 28.83 19.99 -2.89
CA SER A 36 27.93 21.13 -2.84
C SER A 36 27.64 21.54 -4.27
N VAL A 37 26.51 21.12 -4.86
CA VAL A 37 25.64 21.98 -5.69
C VAL A 37 24.32 21.24 -5.99
N ASP A 38 23.22 21.90 -5.64
CA ASP A 38 21.91 21.95 -6.29
C ASP A 38 21.30 20.69 -6.94
N GLY A 39 20.11 20.31 -6.44
CA GLY A 39 19.17 19.52 -7.21
C GLY A 39 18.40 18.45 -6.44
N ALA A 40 17.84 18.78 -5.29
CA ALA A 40 16.69 18.03 -4.79
C ALA A 40 15.51 18.27 -5.75
N VAL A 41 15.42 17.47 -6.81
CA VAL A 41 14.15 17.24 -7.48
C VAL A 41 13.40 16.21 -6.62
N GLU A 42 12.97 16.65 -5.43
CA GLU A 42 11.71 16.17 -4.92
C GLU A 42 10.69 16.45 -6.03
N CYS A 43 9.88 15.48 -6.43
CA CYS A 43 8.71 15.75 -7.25
C CYS A 43 7.56 16.13 -6.29
N PRO A 44 7.36 17.42 -5.95
CA PRO A 44 6.42 17.84 -4.91
C PRO A 44 5.06 18.17 -5.55
N THR A 45 4.93 18.07 -6.88
CA THR A 45 3.84 18.67 -7.66
C THR A 45 2.59 17.79 -7.72
N LEU A 46 2.73 16.46 -7.73
CA LEU A 46 1.60 15.56 -7.88
C LEU A 46 0.84 15.31 -6.57
N ASP A 47 1.51 15.37 -5.42
CA ASP A 47 0.84 15.28 -4.12
C ASP A 47 0.06 16.58 -3.83
N ALA A 48 0.59 17.74 -4.22
CA ALA A 48 -0.05 19.04 -3.96
C ALA A 48 -1.36 19.27 -4.73
N THR A 49 -1.62 18.52 -5.81
CA THR A 49 -2.88 18.63 -6.56
C THR A 49 -3.92 17.72 -5.90
N PRO A 50 -5.02 18.24 -5.33
CA PRO A 50 -6.04 17.39 -4.73
C PRO A 50 -6.71 16.51 -5.79
N LEU A 51 -7.02 15.27 -5.42
CA LEU A 51 -7.79 14.38 -6.27
C LEU A 51 -9.17 14.99 -6.55
N PRO A 52 -9.71 14.92 -7.78
CA PRO A 52 -11.01 15.49 -8.14
C PRO A 52 -12.16 14.60 -7.66
N PHE A 53 -12.18 14.29 -6.37
CA PHE A 53 -13.20 13.44 -5.77
C PHE A 53 -14.51 14.18 -5.70
N ARG A 54 -15.57 13.55 -6.21
CA ARG A 54 -16.91 14.11 -6.09
C ARG A 54 -17.33 14.06 -4.62
N HIS A 55 -17.99 15.11 -4.16
CA HIS A 55 -18.67 15.04 -2.87
C HIS A 55 -19.77 13.96 -2.94
N ARG A 56 -19.69 12.97 -2.06
CA ARG A 56 -20.64 11.85 -1.99
C ARG A 56 -21.56 12.04 -0.78
N LEU A 57 -22.81 11.63 -0.91
CA LEU A 57 -23.75 11.61 0.21
C LEU A 57 -23.53 10.35 1.06
N PRO A 58 -23.99 10.35 2.33
CA PRO A 58 -24.02 9.16 3.16
C PRO A 58 -24.67 7.97 2.43
N VAL A 59 -24.03 6.82 2.51
CA VAL A 59 -24.47 5.61 1.82
C VAL A 59 -25.14 4.67 2.81
N ASP A 60 -26.33 4.17 2.47
CA ASP A 60 -26.97 3.09 3.24
C ASP A 60 -26.35 1.74 2.86
N LEU A 61 -25.37 1.29 3.65
CA LEU A 61 -24.67 0.02 3.43
C LEU A 61 -25.62 -1.19 3.34
N ASN A 62 -26.78 -1.17 4.01
CA ASN A 62 -27.72 -2.31 3.98
C ASN A 62 -28.26 -2.59 2.57
N SER A 63 -28.32 -1.57 1.70
CA SER A 63 -28.69 -1.71 0.30
C SER A 63 -27.64 -2.43 -0.56
N TYR A 64 -26.40 -2.54 -0.07
CA TYR A 64 -25.25 -3.13 -0.76
C TYR A 64 -24.78 -4.45 -0.14
N GLN A 65 -25.58 -5.07 0.73
CA GLN A 65 -25.23 -6.32 1.39
C GLN A 65 -25.20 -7.49 0.39
N VAL A 66 -24.07 -8.19 0.31
CA VAL A 66 -23.87 -9.27 -0.68
C VAL A 66 -24.63 -10.54 -0.30
N CYS A 67 -24.63 -10.89 0.99
CA CYS A 67 -25.31 -12.08 1.49
C CYS A 67 -26.09 -11.76 2.76
N LYS A 68 -27.41 -11.95 2.72
CA LYS A 68 -28.28 -11.70 3.87
C LYS A 68 -28.27 -12.82 4.92
N SER A 69 -27.72 -14.00 4.60
CA SER A 69 -27.92 -15.21 5.40
C SER A 69 -26.69 -15.77 6.10
N LYS A 70 -25.48 -15.63 5.53
CA LYS A 70 -24.26 -16.27 6.08
C LYS A 70 -23.21 -15.30 6.58
N VAL A 71 -23.07 -14.14 5.92
CA VAL A 71 -22.10 -13.11 6.31
C VAL A 71 -22.75 -11.75 6.13
N SER A 72 -23.43 -11.28 7.17
CA SER A 72 -24.18 -10.02 7.14
C SER A 72 -23.28 -8.77 7.12
N SER A 73 -21.99 -8.92 7.39
CA SER A 73 -21.02 -7.82 7.45
C SER A 73 -20.25 -7.56 6.15
N VAL A 74 -20.64 -8.20 5.03
CA VAL A 74 -19.99 -8.01 3.73
C VAL A 74 -20.89 -7.21 2.80
N TYR A 75 -20.36 -6.08 2.34
CA TYR A 75 -21.02 -5.13 1.46
C TYR A 75 -20.21 -4.95 0.19
N TYR A 76 -20.87 -4.79 -0.96
CA TYR A 76 -20.24 -4.53 -2.24
C TYR A 76 -20.94 -3.35 -2.92
N ILE A 77 -20.19 -2.26 -3.09
CA ILE A 77 -20.70 -1.06 -3.74
C ILE A 77 -20.09 -0.99 -5.15
N PRO A 78 -20.86 -1.33 -6.20
CA PRO A 78 -20.35 -1.30 -7.57
C PRO A 78 -20.08 0.14 -8.01
N ASN A 79 -19.08 0.34 -8.87
CA ASN A 79 -18.79 1.61 -9.54
C ASN A 79 -18.68 2.79 -8.57
N TRP A 80 -18.08 2.57 -7.40
CA TRP A 80 -17.85 3.60 -6.39
C TRP A 80 -17.01 4.78 -6.92
N LEU A 81 -16.02 4.43 -7.73
CA LEU A 81 -15.15 5.36 -8.43
C LEU A 81 -15.70 5.59 -9.84
N SER A 82 -15.76 6.85 -10.23
CA SER A 82 -15.89 7.23 -11.63
C SER A 82 -14.57 6.95 -12.39
N GLY A 83 -14.64 6.85 -13.72
CA GLY A 83 -13.45 6.62 -14.54
C GLY A 83 -12.37 7.70 -14.37
N ASP A 84 -12.77 8.97 -14.20
CA ASP A 84 -11.85 10.08 -13.98
C ASP A 84 -11.14 9.98 -12.62
N GLU A 85 -11.88 9.63 -11.56
CA GLU A 85 -11.32 9.42 -10.22
C GLU A 85 -10.35 8.23 -10.21
N GLU A 86 -10.72 7.14 -10.88
CA GLU A 86 -9.87 5.97 -11.02
C GLU A 86 -8.56 6.32 -11.74
N ALA A 87 -8.64 7.01 -12.89
CA ALA A 87 -7.47 7.45 -13.62
C ALA A 87 -6.55 8.35 -12.77
N ALA A 88 -7.13 9.30 -12.02
CA ALA A 88 -6.39 10.20 -11.16
C ALA A 88 -5.70 9.48 -9.96
N ILE A 89 -6.32 8.44 -9.42
CA ILE A 89 -5.70 7.57 -8.40
C ILE A 89 -4.54 6.79 -9.01
N LEU A 90 -4.75 6.18 -10.18
CA LEU A 90 -3.75 5.38 -10.87
C LEU A 90 -2.51 6.22 -11.20
N GLU A 91 -2.70 7.45 -11.69
CA GLU A 91 -1.61 8.40 -11.95
C GLU A 91 -0.72 8.58 -10.71
N ARG A 92 -1.33 8.79 -9.53
CA ARG A 92 -0.58 8.99 -8.27
C ARG A 92 0.10 7.72 -7.78
N VAL A 93 -0.56 6.57 -7.92
CA VAL A 93 0.03 5.27 -7.60
C VAL A 93 1.28 5.02 -8.46
N HIS A 94 1.23 5.36 -9.74
CA HIS A 94 2.33 5.17 -10.68
C HIS A 94 3.41 6.25 -10.60
N ALA A 95 3.07 7.46 -10.16
CA ALA A 95 4.02 8.54 -9.92
C ALA A 95 4.85 8.34 -8.64
N ALA A 96 4.43 7.45 -7.75
CA ALA A 96 5.20 7.11 -6.56
C ALA A 96 6.60 6.60 -6.97
N PRO A 97 7.68 7.05 -6.27
CA PRO A 97 9.03 6.66 -6.61
C PRO A 97 9.22 5.14 -6.46
N SER A 98 10.16 4.57 -7.20
CA SER A 98 10.47 3.13 -7.14
C SER A 98 10.79 2.64 -5.72
N SER A 99 11.34 3.52 -4.86
CA SER A 99 11.62 3.24 -3.44
C SER A 99 10.38 3.05 -2.57
N ALA A 100 9.21 3.56 -2.99
CA ALA A 100 7.94 3.35 -2.28
C ALA A 100 7.39 1.94 -2.51
N TRP A 101 7.91 1.21 -3.51
CA TRP A 101 7.49 -0.15 -3.81
C TRP A 101 8.39 -1.17 -3.11
N VAL A 102 7.79 -1.97 -2.25
CA VAL A 102 8.41 -3.17 -1.68
C VAL A 102 8.16 -4.33 -2.65
N GLN A 103 9.22 -4.87 -3.24
CA GLN A 103 9.15 -6.04 -4.11
C GLN A 103 9.00 -7.31 -3.26
N LEU A 104 7.93 -8.07 -3.54
CA LEU A 104 7.67 -9.40 -2.99
C LEU A 104 7.88 -10.46 -4.09
N LYS A 105 7.73 -11.74 -3.75
CA LYS A 105 8.04 -12.88 -4.65
C LYS A 105 7.34 -12.82 -6.01
N HIS A 106 6.08 -12.39 -6.06
CA HIS A 106 5.27 -12.37 -7.28
C HIS A 106 4.49 -11.05 -7.48
N ARG A 107 4.69 -10.09 -6.59
CA ARG A 107 3.95 -8.82 -6.59
C ARG A 107 4.81 -7.72 -5.99
N ARG A 108 4.33 -6.49 -6.08
CA ARG A 108 4.88 -5.35 -5.35
C ARG A 108 3.81 -4.73 -4.48
N LEU A 109 4.23 -4.07 -3.41
CA LEU A 109 3.35 -3.47 -2.42
C LEU A 109 3.85 -2.06 -2.09
N GLN A 110 2.96 -1.06 -2.07
CA GLN A 110 3.22 0.18 -1.35
C GLN A 110 2.57 0.12 0.03
N VAL A 111 3.21 0.74 1.01
CA VAL A 111 2.74 0.83 2.39
C VAL A 111 2.75 2.30 2.79
N TRP A 112 1.58 2.85 3.13
CA TRP A 112 1.40 4.25 3.53
C TRP A 112 0.69 4.33 4.88
N GLY A 113 0.95 5.38 5.66
CA GLY A 113 0.26 5.60 6.93
C GLY A 113 0.83 4.82 8.12
N GLY A 114 2.10 4.43 8.03
CA GLY A 114 2.84 3.80 9.11
C GLY A 114 3.46 2.45 8.76
N SER A 115 4.20 1.88 9.70
CA SER A 115 4.77 0.53 9.60
C SER A 115 4.04 -0.43 10.54
N VAL A 116 3.75 -1.64 10.06
CA VAL A 116 3.06 -2.71 10.80
C VAL A 116 3.95 -3.95 10.99
N THR A 117 5.24 -3.76 11.30
CA THR A 117 6.21 -4.87 11.38
C THR A 117 6.11 -5.67 12.69
N ASN A 118 6.23 -5.01 13.84
CA ASN A 118 6.07 -5.62 15.17
C ASN A 118 5.18 -4.79 16.10
N THR A 119 5.20 -3.48 15.92
CA THR A 119 4.36 -2.49 16.59
C THR A 119 3.88 -1.50 15.54
N TYR A 120 2.65 -1.02 15.65
CA TYR A 120 2.14 -0.01 14.73
C TYR A 120 2.82 1.32 15.03
N THR A 121 3.55 1.85 14.06
CA THR A 121 4.14 3.19 14.13
C THR A 121 3.45 4.06 13.09
N PRO A 122 2.48 4.91 13.48
CA PRO A 122 1.73 5.72 12.54
C PRO A 122 2.62 6.78 11.89
N THR A 123 2.40 6.99 10.60
CA THR A 123 2.93 8.14 9.85
C THR A 123 1.78 8.82 9.13
N PRO A 124 1.86 10.12 8.80
CA PRO A 124 0.80 10.77 8.05
C PRO A 124 0.63 10.10 6.67
N LEU A 125 -0.62 9.92 6.24
CA LEU A 125 -0.92 9.54 4.86
C LEU A 125 -0.52 10.67 3.90
N PRO A 126 -0.04 10.35 2.68
CA PRO A 126 0.03 11.31 1.57
C PRO A 126 -1.30 12.04 1.38
N SER A 127 -1.25 13.31 0.96
CA SER A 127 -2.44 14.17 0.95
C SER A 127 -3.56 13.61 0.07
N TRP A 128 -3.20 12.99 -1.06
CA TRP A 128 -4.17 12.34 -1.94
C TRP A 128 -4.86 11.12 -1.31
N LEU A 129 -4.17 10.37 -0.45
CA LEU A 129 -4.76 9.27 0.32
C LEU A 129 -5.64 9.79 1.46
N GLN A 130 -5.35 10.97 2.01
CA GLN A 130 -6.22 11.62 2.99
C GLN A 130 -7.56 12.03 2.35
N VAL A 131 -7.56 12.52 1.10
CA VAL A 131 -8.81 12.82 0.36
C VAL A 131 -9.67 11.56 0.19
N LEU A 132 -9.06 10.43 -0.14
CA LEU A 132 -9.74 9.14 -0.21
C LEU A 132 -10.32 8.70 1.13
N SER A 133 -9.53 8.80 2.20
CA SER A 133 -9.96 8.50 3.57
C SER A 133 -11.15 9.38 3.99
N GLY A 134 -11.08 10.69 3.74
CA GLY A 134 -12.17 11.62 3.98
C GLY A 134 -13.44 11.26 3.22
N SER A 135 -13.35 10.91 1.94
CA SER A 135 -14.52 10.49 1.16
C SER A 135 -15.19 9.22 1.72
N LEU A 136 -14.44 8.32 2.34
CA LEU A 136 -14.99 7.12 2.99
C LEU A 136 -15.70 7.47 4.32
N VAL A 137 -15.20 8.48 5.04
CA VAL A 137 -15.85 9.02 6.25
C VAL A 137 -17.12 9.80 5.90
N ASP A 138 -17.08 10.66 4.87
CA ASP A 138 -18.22 11.46 4.42
C ASP A 138 -19.41 10.59 3.99
N THR A 139 -19.10 9.42 3.43
CA THR A 139 -20.10 8.42 3.02
C THR A 139 -20.60 7.54 4.16
N ARG A 140 -20.07 7.71 5.38
CA ARG A 140 -20.36 6.90 6.57
C ARG A 140 -20.02 5.43 6.42
N VAL A 141 -19.12 5.08 5.51
CA VAL A 141 -18.52 3.74 5.45
C VAL A 141 -17.61 3.55 6.66
N PHE A 142 -16.90 4.61 7.04
CA PHE A 142 -16.17 4.73 8.30
C PHE A 142 -16.77 5.89 9.10
N ASP A 143 -16.66 5.81 10.42
CA ASP A 143 -16.96 6.96 11.28
C ASP A 143 -15.74 7.90 11.37
N SER A 144 -15.96 9.10 11.88
CA SER A 144 -14.91 10.11 12.01
C SER A 144 -13.85 9.76 13.06
N THR A 145 -14.15 8.86 14.00
CA THR A 145 -13.20 8.42 15.04
C THR A 145 -12.27 7.30 14.54
N HIS A 146 -12.71 6.54 13.55
CA HIS A 146 -12.01 5.42 12.92
C HIS A 146 -11.78 5.71 11.43
N ALA A 147 -11.30 6.93 11.12
CA ALA A 147 -10.94 7.31 9.77
C ALA A 147 -9.72 6.48 9.29
N PRO A 148 -9.71 5.95 8.06
CA PRO A 148 -8.59 5.17 7.55
C PRO A 148 -7.26 5.93 7.64
N ASN A 149 -6.29 5.32 8.34
CA ASN A 149 -4.98 5.92 8.62
C ASN A 149 -3.81 5.09 8.06
N HIS A 150 -4.07 3.88 7.53
CA HIS A 150 -3.06 3.02 6.92
C HIS A 150 -3.57 2.44 5.60
N THR A 151 -2.72 2.43 4.58
CA THR A 151 -3.10 2.01 3.22
C THR A 151 -2.04 1.11 2.60
N LEU A 152 -2.51 -0.01 2.05
CA LEU A 152 -1.73 -0.98 1.28
C LEU A 152 -2.15 -0.94 -0.19
N ILE A 153 -1.19 -0.72 -1.08
CA ILE A 153 -1.44 -0.68 -2.53
C ILE A 153 -0.76 -1.88 -3.18
N ASN A 154 -1.55 -2.85 -3.62
CA ASN A 154 -1.04 -4.05 -4.27
C ASN A 154 -0.92 -3.84 -5.77
N GLY A 155 0.30 -4.00 -6.30
CA GLY A 155 0.55 -4.02 -7.74
C GLY A 155 0.87 -5.44 -8.22
N THR A 156 0.13 -5.94 -9.21
CA THR A 156 0.48 -7.19 -9.89
C THR A 156 1.36 -6.92 -11.11
N SER A 157 2.48 -7.65 -11.23
CA SER A 157 3.24 -7.69 -12.49
C SER A 157 2.51 -8.62 -13.44
N SER A 158 2.08 -8.11 -14.59
CA SER A 158 1.25 -8.82 -15.57
C SER A 158 1.98 -9.91 -16.36
N SER A 159 2.91 -10.65 -15.75
CA SER A 159 3.56 -11.80 -16.42
C SER A 159 2.84 -13.13 -16.20
N LEU A 160 1.78 -13.17 -15.40
CA LEU A 160 1.05 -14.40 -15.04
C LEU A 160 -0.47 -14.18 -15.05
N SER A 161 -1.07 -13.92 -16.21
CA SER A 161 -2.49 -14.24 -16.46
C SER A 161 -2.80 -14.12 -17.96
N THR A 162 -2.37 -15.13 -18.73
CA THR A 162 -3.05 -15.44 -19.99
C THR A 162 -4.29 -16.26 -19.62
N HIS A 163 -5.45 -15.79 -20.07
CA HIS A 163 -6.80 -16.30 -19.84
C HIS A 163 -7.50 -15.78 -18.58
N LEU A 164 -8.34 -14.74 -18.79
CA LEU A 164 -9.39 -14.21 -17.91
C LEU A 164 -8.95 -13.18 -16.86
N ALA A 165 -8.55 -11.98 -17.29
CA ALA A 165 -8.68 -10.78 -16.46
C ALA A 165 -8.85 -9.53 -17.32
N SER A 166 -10.11 -9.11 -17.56
CA SER A 166 -10.44 -7.75 -18.03
C SER A 166 -10.67 -6.79 -16.85
N THR A 167 -10.15 -7.12 -15.67
CA THR A 167 -10.40 -6.39 -14.42
C THR A 167 -9.06 -5.95 -13.84
N LEU A 168 -8.97 -4.66 -13.50
CA LEU A 168 -7.74 -3.92 -13.27
C LEU A 168 -6.78 -4.57 -12.24
N PRO A 169 -5.45 -4.49 -12.47
CA PRO A 169 -4.42 -5.17 -11.66
C PRO A 169 -4.09 -4.52 -10.30
N LEU A 170 -4.90 -3.59 -9.80
CA LEU A 170 -4.61 -2.79 -8.61
C LEU A 170 -5.71 -2.94 -7.55
N GLY A 171 -5.32 -3.50 -6.40
CA GLY A 171 -6.17 -3.59 -5.22
C GLY A 171 -5.69 -2.60 -4.15
N LEU A 172 -6.55 -1.66 -3.76
CA LEU A 172 -6.33 -0.74 -2.66
C LEU A 172 -6.99 -1.32 -1.39
N LEU A 173 -6.21 -1.57 -0.36
CA LEU A 173 -6.71 -2.04 0.94
C LEU A 173 -6.40 -1.01 2.01
N PHE A 174 -7.44 -0.51 2.67
CA PHE A 174 -7.30 0.32 3.86
C PHE A 174 -7.32 -0.59 5.09
N LEU A 175 -6.39 -0.36 6.01
CA LEU A 175 -6.35 -1.03 7.31
C LEU A 175 -6.39 0.02 8.42
N MET A 176 -6.87 -0.38 9.59
CA MET A 176 -6.78 0.41 10.82
C MET A 176 -5.62 -0.13 11.65
N GLY A 177 -4.77 0.78 12.13
CA GLY A 177 -3.92 0.51 13.29
C GLY A 177 -4.59 1.10 14.54
N GLU A 178 -4.84 0.26 15.54
CA GLU A 178 -5.14 0.68 16.92
C GLU A 178 -3.85 1.13 17.63
#